data_AF-K1TSI5-F1
#
_entry.id   AF-K1TSI5-F1
#
_cell.length_a   1.000
_cell.length_b   1.000
_cell.length_c   1.000
_cell.angle_alpha   90.00
_cell.angle_beta   90.00
_cell.angle_gamma   90.00
#
_symmetry.space_group_name_H-M   'P 1'
#
loop_
_entity.id
_entity.type
_entity.pdbx_description
1 polymer ?
#
loop_
_entity_poly.entity_id
_entity_poly.type
_entity_poly.pdbx_seq_one_letter_code
_entity_poly.pdbx_strand_id
1 'polypeptide(L)'
;DVLNTISGYKLPVITLDKSTPREAVCKVFENVNTGGVPLTVFELVTATYATRDFDLRKDWVQCRNTICGFGDTLRTDLFDGIDETTFLTTVCLYTSYLNKQSGKTNTISCKKKDVLGLPYESYIANRDAVLSGFKIAKEFLLRDQCVFRQRDLPYTTQLIPLAAICAVLGKSK
;
A
#
# COMPACT_ATOMS: atom_id res chain seq x y z
N ASP A 1 -9.43 -35.80 -31.63
CA ASP A 1 -8.55 -36.16 -30.49
C ASP A 1 -7.88 -34.99 -29.78
N VAL A 2 -7.35 -33.98 -30.47
CA VAL A 2 -6.75 -32.79 -29.82
C VAL A 2 -7.76 -31.99 -28.99
N LEU A 3 -8.99 -31.81 -29.50
CA LEU A 3 -10.08 -31.10 -28.79
C LEU A 3 -10.46 -31.75 -27.45
N ASN A 4 -10.50 -33.08 -27.37
CA ASN A 4 -10.85 -33.80 -26.14
C ASN A 4 -9.77 -33.66 -25.05
N THR A 5 -8.51 -33.44 -25.44
CA THR A 5 -7.40 -33.23 -24.50
C THR A 5 -7.48 -31.84 -23.86
N ILE A 6 -7.94 -30.84 -24.63
CA ILE A 6 -8.19 -29.47 -24.15
C ILE A 6 -9.46 -29.41 -23.31
N SER A 7 -10.56 -30.02 -23.78
CA SER A 7 -11.83 -30.07 -23.05
C SER A 7 -11.77 -30.91 -21.77
N GLY A 8 -10.89 -31.91 -21.72
CA GLY A 8 -10.68 -32.78 -20.55
C GLY A 8 -9.79 -32.18 -19.47
N TYR A 9 -9.36 -30.91 -19.60
CA TYR A 9 -8.45 -30.26 -18.63
C TYR A 9 -7.25 -31.15 -18.28
N LYS A 10 -6.59 -31.78 -19.27
CA LYS A 10 -5.32 -32.52 -19.05
C LYS A 10 -4.12 -31.58 -18.79
N LEU A 11 -4.40 -30.30 -18.52
CA LEU A 11 -3.47 -29.29 -18.03
C LEU A 11 -3.92 -28.92 -16.61
N PRO A 12 -2.99 -28.72 -15.67
CA PRO A 12 -3.35 -28.28 -14.32
C PRO A 12 -4.02 -26.90 -14.40
N VAL A 13 -5.33 -26.88 -14.16
CA VAL A 13 -6.13 -25.64 -14.12
C VAL A 13 -6.64 -25.43 -12.70
N ILE A 14 -6.51 -24.19 -12.25
CA ILE A 14 -7.07 -23.74 -10.97
C ILE A 14 -8.30 -22.90 -11.27
N THR A 15 -9.48 -23.45 -10.97
CA THR A 15 -10.75 -22.74 -11.14
C THR A 15 -11.01 -21.88 -9.91
N LEU A 16 -11.11 -20.56 -10.10
CA LEU A 16 -11.46 -19.60 -9.05
C LEU A 16 -12.88 -19.10 -9.30
N ASP A 17 -13.82 -19.50 -8.45
CA ASP A 17 -15.20 -19.05 -8.52
C ASP A 17 -15.34 -17.58 -8.09
N LYS A 18 -16.40 -16.90 -8.54
CA LYS A 18 -16.71 -15.50 -8.16
C LYS A 18 -16.90 -15.30 -6.64
N SER A 19 -17.23 -16.35 -5.91
CA SER A 19 -17.36 -16.36 -4.45
C SER A 19 -16.01 -16.45 -3.72
N THR A 20 -14.92 -16.71 -4.44
CA THR A 20 -13.59 -16.87 -3.84
C THR A 20 -13.13 -15.54 -3.25
N PRO A 21 -12.75 -15.49 -1.95
CA PRO A 21 -12.30 -14.26 -1.33
C PRO A 21 -11.00 -13.77 -2.00
N ARG A 22 -10.86 -12.46 -2.18
CA ARG A 22 -9.68 -11.84 -2.83
C ARG A 22 -8.35 -12.29 -2.22
N GLU A 23 -8.31 -12.53 -0.90
CA GLU A 23 -7.11 -13.02 -0.23
C GLU A 23 -6.72 -14.44 -0.67
N ALA A 24 -7.70 -15.33 -0.88
CA ALA A 24 -7.43 -16.68 -1.40
C ALA A 24 -6.93 -16.61 -2.84
N VAL A 25 -7.48 -15.68 -3.63
CA VAL A 25 -7.00 -15.38 -4.98
C VAL A 25 -5.53 -14.94 -4.95
N CYS A 26 -5.14 -14.03 -4.04
CA CYS A 26 -3.73 -13.64 -3.84
C CYS A 26 -2.84 -14.84 -3.52
N LYS A 27 -3.24 -15.69 -2.56
CA LYS A 27 -2.42 -16.83 -2.12
C LYS A 27 -2.24 -17.86 -3.21
N VAL A 28 -3.30 -18.13 -3.98
CA VAL A 28 -3.20 -18.99 -5.16
C VAL A 28 -2.18 -18.38 -6.11
N PHE A 29 -2.32 -17.11 -6.49
CA PHE A 29 -1.37 -16.45 -7.38
C PHE A 29 0.08 -16.42 -6.85
N GLU A 30 0.31 -16.13 -5.58
CA GLU A 30 1.65 -16.17 -4.95
C GLU A 30 2.30 -17.55 -5.07
N ASN A 31 1.51 -18.62 -4.89
CA ASN A 31 1.99 -19.99 -4.94
C ASN A 31 2.23 -20.51 -6.38
N VAL A 32 1.42 -20.10 -7.37
CA VAL A 32 1.64 -20.52 -8.78
C VAL A 32 2.58 -19.60 -9.56
N ASN A 33 2.77 -18.34 -9.18
CA ASN A 33 3.65 -17.40 -9.88
C ASN A 33 5.10 -17.45 -9.36
N THR A 34 5.69 -18.65 -9.29
CA THR A 34 7.10 -18.84 -8.86
C THR A 34 8.12 -18.56 -9.97
N GLY A 35 7.69 -18.39 -11.22
CA GLY A 35 8.54 -18.03 -12.37
C GLY A 35 8.00 -16.82 -13.14
N GLY A 36 8.20 -15.61 -12.60
CA GLY A 36 7.75 -14.34 -13.21
C GLY A 36 7.82 -13.17 -12.22
N VAL A 37 7.30 -11.99 -12.61
CA VAL A 37 7.10 -10.87 -11.66
C VAL A 37 6.02 -11.29 -10.66
N PRO A 38 6.30 -11.31 -9.34
CA PRO A 38 5.34 -11.76 -8.34
C PRO A 38 4.09 -10.87 -8.35
N LEU A 39 2.91 -11.50 -8.37
CA LEU A 39 1.64 -10.79 -8.31
C LEU A 39 1.37 -10.39 -6.85
N THR A 40 1.83 -9.19 -6.47
CA THR A 40 1.70 -8.69 -5.09
C THR A 40 0.32 -8.08 -4.82
N VAL A 41 0.04 -7.75 -3.56
CA VAL A 41 -1.15 -6.97 -3.17
C VAL A 41 -1.27 -5.70 -3.99
N PHE A 42 -0.14 -5.04 -4.26
CA PHE A 42 -0.08 -3.83 -5.06
C PHE A 42 -0.58 -4.04 -6.48
N GLU A 43 -0.21 -5.14 -7.15
CA GLU A 43 -0.67 -5.45 -8.50
C GLU A 43 -2.18 -5.67 -8.56
N LEU A 44 -2.77 -6.29 -7.53
CA LEU A 44 -4.20 -6.53 -7.46
C LEU A 44 -5.00 -5.25 -7.19
N VAL A 45 -4.48 -4.36 -6.33
CA VAL A 45 -5.07 -3.02 -6.13
C VAL A 45 -4.93 -2.21 -7.41
N THR A 46 -3.78 -2.26 -8.08
CA THR A 46 -3.55 -1.60 -9.38
C THR A 46 -4.55 -2.08 -10.43
N ALA A 47 -4.76 -3.39 -10.56
CA ALA A 47 -5.76 -3.96 -11.46
C ALA A 47 -7.19 -3.49 -11.11
N THR A 48 -7.50 -3.38 -9.82
CA THR A 48 -8.80 -2.87 -9.37
C THR A 48 -8.97 -1.39 -9.74
N TYR A 49 -7.95 -0.56 -9.59
CA TYR A 49 -8.00 0.87 -9.89
C TYR A 49 -7.92 1.16 -11.40
N ALA A 50 -7.30 0.28 -12.17
CA ALA A 50 -7.28 0.37 -13.63
C ALA A 50 -8.70 0.29 -14.24
N THR A 51 -9.65 -0.36 -13.55
CA THR A 51 -11.08 -0.32 -13.96
C THR A 51 -11.71 1.08 -13.88
N ARG A 52 -11.03 2.04 -13.26
CA ARG A 52 -11.40 3.45 -13.14
C ARG A 52 -10.46 4.38 -13.92
N ASP A 53 -9.74 3.84 -14.92
CA ASP A 53 -8.74 4.57 -15.72
C ASP A 53 -7.60 5.20 -14.91
N PHE A 54 -7.28 4.62 -13.75
CA PHE A 54 -6.22 5.12 -12.87
C PHE A 54 -5.00 4.18 -12.83
N ASP A 55 -3.82 4.74 -13.07
CA ASP A 55 -2.54 4.03 -13.03
C ASP A 55 -1.84 4.24 -11.69
N LEU A 56 -2.06 3.29 -10.77
CA LEU A 56 -1.50 3.32 -9.42
C LEU A 56 0.03 3.26 -9.41
N ARG A 57 0.66 2.62 -10.41
CA ARG A 57 2.13 2.51 -10.48
C ARG A 57 2.75 3.86 -10.80
N LYS A 58 2.17 4.61 -11.75
CA LYS A 58 2.61 5.98 -12.04
C LYS A 58 2.42 6.90 -10.82
N ASP A 59 1.29 6.80 -10.15
CA ASP A 59 1.01 7.61 -8.96
C ASP A 59 1.97 7.31 -7.81
N TRP A 60 2.26 6.02 -7.60
CA TRP A 60 3.25 5.60 -6.61
C TRP A 60 4.63 6.19 -6.86
N VAL A 61 5.11 6.25 -8.10
CA VAL A 61 6.42 6.87 -8.39
C VAL A 61 6.45 8.34 -7.95
N GLN A 62 5.36 9.09 -8.17
CA GLN A 62 5.25 10.48 -7.73
C GLN A 62 5.21 10.59 -6.19
N CYS A 63 4.45 9.71 -5.55
CA CYS A 63 4.36 9.59 -4.10
C CYS A 63 5.73 9.27 -3.49
N ARG A 64 6.44 8.27 -4.02
CA ARG A 64 7.77 7.86 -3.58
C ARG A 64 8.77 9.00 -3.72
N ASN A 65 8.72 9.74 -4.83
CA ASN A 65 9.60 10.90 -5.03
C ASN A 65 9.39 11.94 -3.94
N THR A 66 8.14 12.19 -3.58
CA THR A 66 7.73 13.12 -2.53
C THR A 66 8.14 12.63 -1.14
N ILE A 67 7.97 11.34 -0.84
CA ILE A 67 8.29 10.74 0.46
C ILE A 67 9.81 10.73 0.70
N CYS A 68 10.58 10.33 -0.30
CA CYS A 68 12.04 10.29 -0.20
C CYS A 68 12.66 11.70 -0.24
N GLY A 69 11.92 12.71 -0.74
CA GLY A 69 12.41 14.08 -0.89
C GLY A 69 13.45 14.19 -2.01
N PHE A 70 13.19 13.56 -3.16
CA PHE A 70 14.02 13.77 -4.35
C PHE A 70 13.94 15.24 -4.76
N GLY A 71 15.08 15.95 -4.67
CA GLY A 71 15.18 17.39 -4.95
C GLY A 71 15.25 18.28 -3.70
N ASP A 72 15.10 17.72 -2.49
CA ASP A 72 15.26 18.47 -1.25
C ASP A 72 16.74 18.76 -0.96
N THR A 73 17.02 19.90 -0.30
CA THR A 73 18.38 20.29 0.11
C THR A 73 19.00 19.30 1.10
N LEU A 74 18.18 18.67 1.94
CA LEU A 74 18.61 17.64 2.90
C LEU A 74 17.91 16.32 2.59
N ARG A 75 18.54 15.53 1.72
CA ARG A 75 18.12 14.17 1.41
C ARG A 75 18.87 13.16 2.29
N THR A 76 18.12 12.30 2.97
CA THR A 76 18.65 11.12 3.68
C THR A 76 18.00 9.85 3.13
N ASP A 77 18.64 8.71 3.36
CA ASP A 77 18.15 7.36 3.00
C ASP A 77 17.06 6.84 3.95
N LEU A 78 16.72 7.59 5.00
CA LEU A 78 15.81 7.17 6.07
C LEU A 78 14.46 6.62 5.58
N PHE A 79 13.94 7.16 4.46
CA PHE A 79 12.64 6.80 3.88
C PHE A 79 12.78 6.03 2.54
N ASP A 80 14.00 5.73 2.08
CA ASP A 80 14.23 5.07 0.78
C ASP A 80 13.73 3.61 0.76
N GLY A 81 13.65 2.98 1.93
CA GLY A 81 13.11 1.64 2.14
C GLY A 81 11.58 1.54 2.18
N ILE A 82 10.85 2.64 2.00
CA ILE A 82 9.39 2.61 1.91
C ILE A 82 8.99 2.08 0.53
N ASP A 83 8.27 0.96 0.54
CA ASP A 83 7.73 0.30 -0.64
C ASP A 83 6.24 0.63 -0.87
N GLU A 84 5.73 0.14 -1.99
CA GLU A 84 4.33 0.27 -2.42
C GLU A 84 3.36 -0.20 -1.32
N THR A 85 3.69 -1.33 -0.70
CA THR A 85 2.85 -1.99 0.30
C THR A 85 2.78 -1.16 1.57
N THR A 86 3.91 -0.63 2.03
CA THR A 86 4.00 0.27 3.20
C THR A 86 3.14 1.51 2.98
N PHE A 87 3.21 2.11 1.79
CA PHE A 87 2.39 3.28 1.46
C PHE A 87 0.90 2.97 1.45
N LEU A 88 0.46 1.94 0.72
CA LEU A 88 -0.95 1.55 0.68
C LEU A 88 -1.48 1.14 2.06
N THR A 89 -0.67 0.47 2.87
CA THR A 89 -1.02 0.10 4.25
C THR A 89 -1.21 1.34 5.10
N THR A 90 -0.38 2.37 4.92
CA THR A 90 -0.52 3.67 5.61
C THR A 90 -1.80 4.38 5.21
N VAL A 91 -2.13 4.43 3.90
CA VAL A 91 -3.39 5.00 3.42
C VAL A 91 -4.59 4.22 3.96
N CYS A 92 -4.51 2.90 3.98
CA CYS A 92 -5.55 2.04 4.56
C CYS A 92 -5.75 2.31 6.05
N LEU A 93 -4.65 2.39 6.82
CA LEU A 93 -4.69 2.70 8.26
C LEU A 93 -5.32 4.06 8.54
N TYR A 94 -4.88 5.09 7.83
CA TYR A 94 -5.41 6.45 7.95
C TYR A 94 -6.91 6.50 7.59
N THR A 95 -7.29 5.88 6.47
CA THR A 95 -8.70 5.78 6.03
C THR A 95 -9.55 5.06 7.08
N SER A 96 -9.06 3.94 7.62
CA SER A 96 -9.76 3.15 8.62
C SER A 96 -9.96 3.93 9.92
N TYR A 97 -8.96 4.72 10.34
CA TYR A 97 -9.09 5.65 11.45
C TYR A 97 -10.16 6.72 11.20
N LEU A 98 -10.15 7.38 10.04
CA LEU A 98 -11.17 8.38 9.70
C LEU A 98 -12.58 7.80 9.66
N ASN A 99 -12.75 6.60 9.09
CA ASN A 99 -14.03 5.91 9.06
C ASN A 99 -14.54 5.58 10.47
N LYS A 100 -13.64 5.24 11.40
CA LYS A 100 -14.00 5.06 12.81
C LYS A 100 -14.40 6.38 13.46
N GLN A 101 -13.65 7.45 13.22
CA GLN A 101 -13.96 8.77 13.76
C GLN A 101 -15.30 9.29 13.26
N SER A 102 -15.65 9.01 12.00
CA SER A 102 -16.94 9.39 11.40
C SER A 102 -18.08 8.41 11.71
N GLY A 103 -17.87 7.39 12.55
CA GLY A 103 -18.88 6.39 12.89
C GLY A 103 -19.28 5.42 11.78
N LYS A 104 -18.55 5.38 10.65
CA LYS A 104 -18.82 4.44 9.54
C LYS A 104 -18.41 3.02 9.87
N THR A 105 -17.40 2.84 10.73
CA THR A 105 -16.87 1.54 11.13
C THR A 105 -16.49 1.52 12.60
N ASN A 106 -16.71 0.42 13.31
CA ASN A 106 -16.37 0.34 14.74
C ASN A 106 -14.91 -0.03 15.02
N THR A 107 -14.19 -0.55 14.02
CA THR A 107 -12.84 -1.09 14.18
C THR A 107 -11.86 -0.42 13.23
N ILE A 108 -10.60 -0.30 13.67
CA ILE A 108 -9.49 0.12 12.83
C ILE A 108 -8.72 -1.13 12.42
N SER A 109 -8.49 -1.33 11.13
CA SER A 109 -7.72 -2.45 10.61
C SER A 109 -7.00 -2.04 9.33
N CYS A 110 -5.77 -2.52 9.17
CA CYS A 110 -4.91 -2.28 8.01
C CYS A 110 -4.26 -3.59 7.53
N LYS A 111 -4.93 -4.73 7.75
CA LYS A 111 -4.42 -6.04 7.34
C LYS A 111 -4.45 -6.14 5.82
N LYS A 112 -3.74 -7.13 5.26
CA LYS A 112 -3.70 -7.42 3.82
C LYS A 112 -5.09 -7.41 3.16
N LYS A 113 -6.09 -8.02 3.79
CA LYS A 113 -7.48 -8.02 3.30
C LYS A 113 -8.10 -6.62 3.20
N ASP A 114 -7.74 -5.71 4.11
CA ASP A 114 -8.29 -4.35 4.18
C ASP A 114 -7.61 -3.47 3.13
N VAL A 115 -6.31 -3.69 2.88
CA VAL A 115 -5.57 -3.04 1.78
C VAL A 115 -6.13 -3.46 0.42
N LEU A 116 -6.40 -4.75 0.21
CA LEU A 116 -7.06 -5.27 -1.00
C LEU A 116 -8.50 -4.75 -1.18
N GLY A 117 -9.11 -4.33 -0.08
CA GLY A 117 -10.46 -3.77 -0.04
C GLY A 117 -10.50 -2.25 -0.11
N LEU A 118 -9.34 -1.56 -0.17
CA LEU A 118 -9.26 -0.09 -0.14
C LEU A 118 -9.95 0.50 -1.38
N PRO A 119 -11.07 1.23 -1.22
CA PRO A 119 -11.75 1.85 -2.36
C PRO A 119 -10.89 2.93 -3.01
N TYR A 120 -10.94 3.03 -4.33
CA TYR A 120 -10.21 4.05 -5.10
C TYR A 120 -10.49 5.47 -4.61
N GLU A 121 -11.75 5.75 -4.33
CA GLU A 121 -12.26 7.04 -3.87
C GLU A 121 -11.68 7.41 -2.51
N SER A 122 -11.54 6.42 -1.63
CA SER A 122 -10.90 6.61 -0.33
C SER A 122 -9.39 6.79 -0.47
N TYR A 123 -8.75 6.08 -1.39
CA TYR A 123 -7.34 6.25 -1.69
C TYR A 123 -7.05 7.69 -2.15
N ILE A 124 -7.71 8.18 -3.19
CA ILE A 124 -7.48 9.54 -3.72
C ILE A 124 -7.79 10.62 -2.68
N ALA A 125 -8.89 10.48 -1.93
CA ALA A 125 -9.26 11.47 -0.92
C ALA A 125 -8.23 11.61 0.21
N ASN A 126 -7.51 10.52 0.54
CA ASN A 126 -6.64 10.46 1.71
C ASN A 126 -5.14 10.45 1.38
N ARG A 127 -4.76 10.17 0.12
CA ARG A 127 -3.38 10.04 -0.33
C ARG A 127 -2.54 11.27 0.04
N ASP A 128 -3.03 12.46 -0.27
CA ASP A 128 -2.26 13.70 -0.08
C ASP A 128 -2.05 14.03 1.40
N ALA A 129 -3.04 13.72 2.25
CA ALA A 129 -2.91 13.83 3.70
C ALA A 129 -1.83 12.89 4.22
N VAL A 130 -1.80 11.65 3.74
CA VAL A 130 -0.77 10.67 4.10
C VAL A 130 0.62 11.08 3.62
N LEU A 131 0.76 11.64 2.40
CA LEU A 131 2.02 12.21 1.93
C LEU A 131 2.51 13.34 2.84
N SER A 132 1.60 14.20 3.29
CA SER A 132 1.94 15.25 4.27
C SER A 132 2.39 14.65 5.61
N GLY A 133 1.74 13.57 6.04
CA GLY A 133 2.12 12.80 7.23
C GLY A 133 3.53 12.22 7.13
N PHE A 134 3.91 11.63 5.98
CA PHE A 134 5.28 11.16 5.75
C PHE A 134 6.31 12.30 5.84
N LYS A 135 5.98 13.49 5.31
CA LYS A 135 6.88 14.66 5.41
C LYS A 135 7.07 15.11 6.86
N ILE A 136 5.99 15.20 7.62
CA ILE A 136 6.04 15.58 9.05
C ILE A 136 6.79 14.52 9.85
N ALA A 137 6.53 13.23 9.60
CA ALA A 137 7.25 12.13 10.24
C ALA A 137 8.76 12.19 9.94
N LYS A 138 9.14 12.51 8.70
CA LYS A 138 10.54 12.71 8.31
C LYS A 138 11.17 13.88 9.06
N GLU A 139 10.49 15.02 9.14
CA GLU A 139 10.97 16.19 9.90
C GLU A 139 11.14 15.86 11.38
N PHE A 140 10.16 15.19 12.00
CA PHE A 140 10.19 14.75 13.40
C PHE A 140 11.39 13.82 13.67
N LEU A 141 11.59 12.81 12.82
CA LEU A 141 12.70 11.88 12.99
C LEU A 141 14.07 12.57 12.84
N LEU A 142 14.21 13.46 11.84
CA LEU A 142 15.47 14.14 11.58
C LEU A 142 15.81 15.22 12.62
N ARG A 143 14.82 16.02 13.04
CA ARG A 143 15.04 17.21 13.88
C ARG A 143 14.87 16.94 15.36
N ASP A 144 13.84 16.19 15.73
CA ASP A 144 13.46 16.02 17.14
C ASP A 144 14.04 14.73 17.73
N GLN A 145 14.16 13.67 16.93
CA GLN A 145 14.72 12.38 17.37
C GLN A 145 16.16 12.15 16.92
N CYS A 146 16.74 13.05 16.10
CA CYS A 146 18.10 12.94 15.57
C CYS A 146 18.41 11.59 14.88
N VAL A 147 17.42 11.01 14.21
CA VAL A 147 17.55 9.77 13.43
C VAL A 147 17.77 10.12 11.96
N PHE A 148 18.96 9.82 11.43
CA PHE A 148 19.35 10.30 10.09
C PHE A 148 19.40 9.22 9.02
N ARG A 149 19.67 7.96 9.37
CA ARG A 149 19.84 6.86 8.42
C ARG A 149 18.80 5.78 8.61
N GLN A 150 18.49 5.04 7.55
CA GLN A 150 17.53 3.94 7.62
C GLN A 150 17.99 2.85 8.61
N ARG A 151 19.29 2.57 8.66
CA ARG A 151 19.88 1.59 9.59
C ARG A 151 19.73 1.95 11.06
N ASP A 152 19.47 3.22 11.36
CA ASP A 152 19.30 3.72 12.73
C ASP A 152 17.86 3.47 13.23
N LEU A 153 16.93 3.10 12.33
CA LEU A 153 15.57 2.67 12.70
C LEU A 153 15.56 1.15 13.00
N PRO A 154 15.19 0.72 14.22
CA PRO A 154 15.10 -0.69 14.56
C PRO A 154 14.09 -1.46 13.70
N TYR A 155 12.96 -0.81 13.38
CA TYR A 155 11.89 -1.39 12.58
C TYR A 155 11.36 -0.36 11.57
N THR A 156 11.50 -0.64 10.28
CA THR A 156 10.99 0.25 9.21
C THR A 156 9.46 0.30 9.20
N THR A 157 8.79 -0.76 9.65
CA THR A 157 7.33 -0.84 9.73
C THR A 157 6.71 0.16 10.70
N GLN A 158 7.48 0.72 11.64
CA GLN A 158 7.00 1.78 12.55
C GLN A 158 6.68 3.09 11.82
N LEU A 159 7.22 3.28 10.62
CA LEU A 159 6.93 4.46 9.78
C LEU A 159 5.47 4.50 9.32
N ILE A 160 4.81 3.34 9.22
CA ILE A 160 3.38 3.24 8.83
C ILE A 160 2.49 3.97 9.86
N PRO A 161 2.43 3.54 11.14
CA PRO A 161 1.60 4.23 12.11
C PRO A 161 2.10 5.65 12.39
N LEU A 162 3.40 5.90 12.37
CA LEU A 162 3.95 7.25 12.58
C LEU A 162 3.44 8.23 11.52
N ALA A 163 3.57 7.89 10.24
CA ALA A 163 3.09 8.74 9.14
C ALA A 163 1.57 8.94 9.19
N ALA A 164 0.80 7.89 9.52
CA ALA A 164 -0.64 8.00 9.67
C ALA A 164 -1.03 8.94 10.83
N ILE A 165 -0.36 8.85 11.98
CA ILE A 165 -0.57 9.76 13.11
C ILE A 165 -0.22 11.19 12.74
N CYS A 166 0.93 11.40 12.10
CA CYS A 166 1.34 12.72 11.61
C CYS A 166 0.34 13.30 10.60
N ALA A 167 -0.24 12.47 9.73
CA ALA A 167 -1.30 12.90 8.81
C ALA A 167 -2.59 13.34 9.53
N VAL A 168 -2.92 12.72 10.66
CA VAL A 168 -4.08 13.10 11.48
C VAL A 168 -3.82 14.40 12.24
N LEU A 169 -2.63 14.52 12.85
CA LEU A 169 -2.25 15.71 13.62
C LEU A 169 -2.04 16.94 12.73
N GLY A 170 -1.62 16.72 11.48
CA GLY A 170 -1.28 17.79 10.55
C GLY A 170 -0.05 18.60 11.00
N LYS A 171 0.23 19.70 10.30
CA LYS A 171 1.21 20.67 10.78
C LYS A 171 0.57 21.46 11.92
N SER A 172 1.23 21.53 13.08
CA SER A 172 0.86 22.54 14.08
C SER A 172 0.89 23.91 13.42
N LYS A 173 -0.17 24.70 13.64
CA LYS A 173 -0.19 26.12 13.29
C LYS A 173 0.96 26.85 13.97
#